data_AF-A0A0N9VXX7-F1
#
_entry.id   AF-A0A0N9VXX7-F1
#
_cell.length_a   1.000
_cell.length_b   1.000
_cell.length_c   1.000
_cell.angle_alpha   90.00
_cell.angle_beta   90.00
_cell.angle_gamma   90.00
#
_symmetry.space_group_name_H-M   'P 1'
#
loop_
_entity.id
_entity.type
_entity.pdbx_description
1 polymer ?
#
loop_
_entity_poly.entity_id
_entity_poly.type
_entity_poly.pdbx_seq_one_letter_code
_entity_poly.pdbx_strand_id
1 'polypeptide(L)'
;MTFSILILYFVYLIFIAKTTSQEKKQLVVCFILIIAAAIFWSASDQTYTSITLFTEDFTNRSVLGFMIPTAWFQAINPIFIIIFSPILAFIWVKLGRKNQDLSYISKFGLALFLGSISFIILYFASHQLVQANGMAISSLWIIAFYLFLTIGELCFSPIGLSCMTVLAPQRMQGQIMGLWFISSALGGMIAGLVGGEVSAENINELPSMFKQCAVILIVSAAILFILNKPFSKLIHSSPKKVDSSYE
;
A
#
# COMPACT_ATOMS: atom_id res chain seq x y z
N MET A 1 2.23 -0.56 21.21
CA MET A 1 2.39 0.84 21.69
C MET A 1 2.12 1.86 20.58
N THR A 2 2.82 1.80 19.44
CA THR A 2 2.72 2.80 18.35
C THR A 2 1.31 2.90 17.70
N PHE A 3 0.66 1.76 17.43
CA PHE A 3 -0.74 1.72 16.95
C PHE A 3 -1.72 2.38 17.93
N SER A 4 -1.56 2.09 19.22
CA SER A 4 -2.42 2.63 20.27
C SER A 4 -2.30 4.15 20.35
N ILE A 5 -1.10 4.70 20.21
CA ILE A 5 -0.86 6.15 20.20
C ILE A 5 -1.57 6.81 19.01
N LEU A 6 -1.47 6.24 17.82
CA LEU A 6 -2.13 6.78 16.62
C LEU A 6 -3.66 6.78 16.79
N ILE A 7 -4.24 5.68 17.26
CA ILE A 7 -5.69 5.57 17.51
C ILE A 7 -6.12 6.56 18.58
N LEU A 8 -5.42 6.63 19.72
CA LEU A 8 -5.74 7.55 20.82
C LEU A 8 -5.65 9.01 20.38
N TYR A 9 -4.68 9.36 19.52
CA TYR A 9 -4.55 10.70 18.99
C TYR A 9 -5.73 11.07 18.09
N PHE A 10 -6.17 10.19 17.19
CA PHE A 10 -7.37 10.43 16.38
C PHE A 10 -8.64 10.52 17.22
N VAL A 11 -8.78 9.68 18.26
CA VAL A 11 -9.87 9.77 19.24
C VAL A 11 -9.86 11.14 19.93
N TYR A 12 -8.70 11.60 20.38
CA TYR A 12 -8.53 12.94 20.96
C TYR A 12 -8.95 14.03 19.97
N LEU A 13 -8.52 13.98 18.71
CA LEU A 13 -8.87 14.99 17.71
C LEU A 13 -10.36 15.03 17.35
N ILE A 14 -11.04 13.88 17.41
CA ILE A 14 -12.47 13.78 17.03
C ILE A 14 -13.40 14.13 18.20
N PHE A 15 -13.05 13.71 19.42
CA PHE A 15 -13.96 13.81 20.57
C PHE A 15 -13.60 14.92 21.55
N ILE A 16 -12.30 15.24 21.68
CA ILE A 16 -11.81 16.12 22.75
C ILE A 16 -11.38 17.48 22.20
N ALA A 17 -10.70 17.51 21.05
CA ALA A 17 -10.37 18.77 20.40
C ALA A 17 -11.64 19.52 19.99
N LYS A 18 -11.62 20.86 20.07
CA LYS A 18 -12.69 21.73 19.58
C LYS A 18 -12.74 21.73 18.05
N THR A 19 -13.14 20.60 17.46
CA THR A 19 -13.30 20.38 16.02
C THR A 19 -14.76 20.54 15.62
N THR A 20 -14.97 21.22 14.50
CA THR A 20 -16.28 21.38 13.87
C THR A 20 -16.75 20.05 13.29
N SER A 21 -18.06 19.91 13.05
CA SER A 21 -18.62 18.72 12.41
C SER A 21 -17.99 18.42 11.04
N GLN A 22 -17.52 19.44 10.32
CA GLN A 22 -16.84 19.26 9.03
C GLN A 22 -15.42 18.74 9.20
N GLU A 23 -14.65 19.29 10.14
CA GLU A 23 -13.29 18.81 10.42
C GLU A 23 -13.30 17.38 10.93
N LYS A 24 -14.29 16.98 11.73
CA LYS A 24 -14.44 15.58 12.16
C LYS A 24 -14.59 14.62 10.96
N LYS A 25 -15.38 15.00 9.96
CA LYS A 25 -15.54 14.19 8.72
C LYS A 25 -14.23 14.07 7.95
N GLN A 26 -13.51 15.18 7.80
CA GLN A 26 -12.18 15.21 7.16
C GLN A 26 -11.18 14.32 7.91
N LEU A 27 -11.14 14.42 9.24
CA LEU A 27 -10.27 13.63 10.10
C LEU A 27 -10.58 12.13 10.01
N VAL A 28 -11.85 11.73 9.97
CA VAL A 28 -12.24 10.33 9.75
C VAL A 28 -11.75 9.82 8.41
N VAL A 29 -11.84 10.64 7.35
CA VAL A 29 -11.33 10.28 6.03
C VAL A 29 -9.81 10.11 6.06
N CYS A 30 -9.08 11.07 6.63
CA CYS A 30 -7.64 11.00 6.79
C CYS A 30 -7.21 9.75 7.59
N PHE A 31 -7.91 9.45 8.68
CA PHE A 31 -7.64 8.27 9.51
C PHE A 31 -7.70 6.98 8.70
N ILE A 32 -8.78 6.79 7.93
CA ILE A 32 -8.98 5.58 7.13
C ILE A 32 -7.92 5.46 6.04
N LEU A 33 -7.54 6.58 5.40
CA LEU A 33 -6.47 6.58 4.40
C LEU A 33 -5.08 6.34 5.01
N ILE A 34 -4.84 6.78 6.24
CA ILE A 34 -3.61 6.49 7.00
C ILE A 34 -3.52 5.01 7.38
N ILE A 35 -4.64 4.38 7.76
CA ILE A 35 -4.68 2.94 8.00
C ILE A 35 -4.43 2.17 6.70
N ALA A 36 -5.08 2.58 5.60
CA ALA A 36 -4.83 2.00 4.28
C ALA A 36 -3.35 2.15 3.86
N ALA A 37 -2.72 3.28 4.17
CA ALA A 37 -1.31 3.51 3.93
C ALA A 37 -0.42 2.57 4.74
N ALA A 38 -0.69 2.40 6.04
CA ALA A 38 0.07 1.48 6.87
C ALA A 38 -0.01 0.04 6.36
N ILE A 39 -1.19 -0.39 5.88
CA ILE A 39 -1.39 -1.72 5.29
C ILE A 39 -0.61 -1.86 3.99
N PHE A 40 -0.68 -0.87 3.10
CA PHE A 40 0.07 -0.89 1.83
C PHE A 40 1.59 -0.91 2.08
N TRP A 41 2.11 -0.03 2.95
CA TRP A 41 3.53 0.01 3.27
C TRP A 41 3.99 -1.24 4.01
N SER A 42 3.14 -1.86 4.84
CA SER A 42 3.46 -3.17 5.42
C SER A 42 3.66 -4.26 4.37
N ALA A 43 2.88 -4.25 3.30
CA ALA A 43 3.03 -5.17 2.19
C ALA A 43 4.27 -4.84 1.33
N SER A 44 4.52 -3.55 1.10
CA SER A 44 5.65 -3.07 0.31
C SER A 44 7.00 -3.31 1.00
N ASP A 45 7.10 -3.01 2.30
CA ASP A 45 8.35 -3.11 3.04
C ASP A 45 8.78 -4.56 3.27
N GLN A 46 7.87 -5.53 3.09
CA GLN A 46 8.23 -6.96 3.07
C GLN A 46 9.20 -7.31 1.94
N THR A 47 9.32 -6.46 0.91
CA THR A 47 10.36 -6.60 -0.13
C THR A 47 11.78 -6.63 0.45
N TYR A 48 12.01 -5.97 1.59
CA TYR A 48 13.29 -5.93 2.28
C TYR A 48 13.43 -6.99 3.38
N THR A 49 12.36 -7.71 3.70
CA THR A 49 12.32 -8.71 4.78
C THR A 49 11.90 -10.08 4.23
N SER A 50 10.63 -10.46 4.38
CA SER A 50 10.07 -11.77 4.03
C SER A 50 10.41 -12.18 2.60
N ILE A 51 10.31 -11.26 1.65
CA ILE A 51 10.50 -11.56 0.22
C ILE A 51 11.97 -11.73 -0.11
N THR A 52 12.85 -10.96 0.54
CA THR A 52 14.30 -11.13 0.38
C THR A 52 14.71 -12.52 0.90
N LEU A 53 14.24 -12.93 2.08
CA LEU A 53 14.50 -14.28 2.62
C LEU A 53 13.91 -15.38 1.75
N PHE A 54 12.66 -15.23 1.33
CA PHE A 54 12.01 -16.19 0.43
C PHE A 54 12.74 -16.33 -0.92
N THR A 55 13.34 -15.25 -1.41
CA THR A 55 14.14 -15.26 -2.64
C THR A 55 15.50 -15.94 -2.43
N GLU A 56 16.14 -15.74 -1.28
CA GLU A 56 17.42 -16.38 -0.95
C GLU A 56 17.27 -17.90 -0.85
N ASP A 57 16.27 -18.35 -0.09
CA ASP A 57 16.16 -19.73 0.38
C ASP A 57 15.33 -20.63 -0.55
N PHE A 58 14.30 -20.07 -1.21
CA PHE A 58 13.29 -20.87 -1.91
C PHE A 58 13.18 -20.57 -3.41
N THR A 59 13.98 -19.65 -3.94
CA THR A 59 13.92 -19.27 -5.35
C THR A 59 15.16 -19.72 -6.10
N ASN A 60 14.97 -20.29 -7.28
CA ASN A 60 16.06 -20.62 -8.18
C ASN A 60 16.62 -19.34 -8.80
N ARG A 61 17.79 -18.94 -8.30
CA ARG A 61 18.55 -17.76 -8.72
C ARG A 61 19.62 -18.05 -9.77
N SER A 62 19.75 -19.29 -10.24
CA SER A 62 20.72 -19.67 -11.26
C SER A 62 20.16 -19.41 -12.65
N VAL A 63 20.80 -18.52 -13.40
CA VAL A 63 20.46 -18.21 -14.80
C VAL A 63 21.71 -18.39 -15.64
N LEU A 64 21.66 -19.29 -16.63
CA LEU A 64 22.79 -19.60 -17.51
C LEU A 64 24.09 -20.00 -16.76
N GLY A 65 23.95 -20.64 -15.59
CA GLY A 65 25.08 -21.06 -14.75
C GLY A 65 25.63 -19.96 -13.82
N PHE A 66 25.10 -18.75 -13.88
CA PHE A 66 25.42 -17.67 -12.94
C PHE A 66 24.37 -17.58 -11.84
N MET A 67 24.80 -17.58 -10.58
CA MET A 67 23.93 -17.39 -9.42
C MET A 67 23.72 -15.89 -9.18
N ILE A 68 22.49 -15.42 -9.44
CA ILE A 68 22.12 -14.03 -9.23
C ILE A 68 22.08 -13.73 -7.72
N PRO A 69 22.78 -12.69 -7.24
CA PRO A 69 22.69 -12.27 -5.85
C PRO A 69 21.26 -11.84 -5.49
N THR A 70 20.75 -12.26 -4.34
CA THR A 70 19.37 -11.91 -3.93
C THR A 70 19.13 -10.42 -3.83
N ALA A 71 20.13 -9.65 -3.40
CA ALA A 71 20.06 -8.19 -3.33
C ALA A 71 19.71 -7.56 -4.70
N TRP A 72 20.04 -8.20 -5.83
CA TRP A 72 19.70 -7.68 -7.15
C TRP A 72 18.20 -7.75 -7.45
N PHE A 73 17.45 -8.65 -6.82
CA PHE A 73 15.99 -8.69 -6.96
C PHE A 73 15.32 -7.43 -6.40
N GLN A 74 15.95 -6.76 -5.41
CA GLN A 74 15.43 -5.48 -4.89
C GLN A 74 15.49 -4.37 -5.96
N ALA A 75 16.38 -4.47 -6.95
CA ALA A 75 16.45 -3.52 -8.06
C ALA A 75 15.27 -3.66 -9.04
N ILE A 76 14.50 -4.75 -9.00
CA ILE A 76 13.33 -4.94 -9.86
C ILE A 76 12.29 -3.84 -9.61
N ASN A 77 12.07 -3.46 -8.35
CA ASN A 77 11.11 -2.41 -8.00
C ASN A 77 11.45 -1.06 -8.67
N PRO A 78 12.63 -0.45 -8.48
CA PRO A 78 12.96 0.82 -9.14
C PRO A 78 13.03 0.71 -10.66
N ILE A 79 13.42 -0.43 -11.23
CA ILE A 79 13.37 -0.66 -12.68
C ILE A 79 11.92 -0.60 -13.19
N PHE A 80 11.00 -1.28 -12.52
CA PHE A 80 9.58 -1.24 -12.85
C PHE A 80 8.97 0.14 -12.64
N ILE A 81 9.38 0.88 -11.61
CA ILE A 81 8.99 2.28 -11.45
C ILE A 81 9.38 3.09 -12.70
N ILE A 82 10.63 2.99 -13.15
CA ILE A 82 11.12 3.73 -14.33
C ILE A 82 10.32 3.36 -15.60
N ILE A 83 10.05 2.08 -15.80
CA ILE A 83 9.35 1.57 -16.98
C ILE A 83 7.85 1.94 -16.98
N PHE A 84 7.17 1.76 -15.84
CA PHE A 84 5.71 1.88 -15.76
C PHE A 84 5.22 3.27 -15.37
N SER A 85 6.06 4.13 -14.77
CA SER A 85 5.70 5.53 -14.47
C SER A 85 5.16 6.30 -15.67
N PRO A 86 5.83 6.35 -16.84
CA PRO A 86 5.31 7.08 -18.00
C PRO A 86 4.00 6.49 -18.52
N ILE A 87 3.84 5.15 -18.44
CA ILE A 87 2.63 4.45 -18.89
C ILE A 87 1.44 4.84 -18.01
N LEU A 88 1.59 4.78 -16.68
CA LEU A 88 0.51 5.19 -15.77
C LEU A 88 0.22 6.69 -15.86
N ALA A 89 1.25 7.54 -16.00
CA ALA A 89 1.05 8.97 -16.20
C ALA A 89 0.18 9.25 -17.44
N PHE A 90 0.45 8.57 -18.56
CA PHE A 90 -0.37 8.68 -19.77
C PHE A 90 -1.83 8.23 -19.54
N ILE A 91 -2.03 7.11 -18.83
CA ILE A 91 -3.36 6.61 -18.48
C ILE A 91 -4.14 7.66 -17.66
N TRP A 92 -3.51 8.23 -16.63
CA TRP A 92 -4.15 9.25 -15.79
C TRP A 92 -4.48 10.53 -16.56
N VAL A 93 -3.58 11.02 -17.40
CA VAL A 93 -3.83 12.19 -18.25
C VAL A 93 -5.00 11.93 -19.20
N LYS A 94 -5.06 10.74 -19.82
CA LYS A 94 -6.14 10.35 -20.73
C LYS A 94 -7.48 10.24 -20.02
N LEU A 95 -7.52 9.68 -18.81
CA LEU A 95 -8.73 9.61 -17.99
C LEU A 95 -9.19 11.00 -17.53
N GLY A 96 -8.25 11.86 -17.12
CA GLY A 96 -8.53 13.25 -16.76
C GLY A 96 -9.15 14.05 -17.90
N ARG A 97 -8.62 13.91 -19.13
CA ARG A 97 -9.20 14.55 -20.34
C ARG A 97 -10.63 14.08 -20.65
N LYS A 98 -11.02 12.90 -20.19
CA LYS A 98 -12.38 12.34 -20.35
C LYS A 98 -13.29 12.62 -19.17
N ASN A 99 -12.86 13.38 -18.16
CA ASN A 99 -13.57 13.55 -16.88
C ASN A 99 -13.87 12.21 -16.18
N GLN A 100 -13.03 11.20 -16.40
CA GLN A 100 -13.12 9.86 -15.80
C GLN A 100 -12.00 9.64 -14.77
N ASP A 101 -11.52 10.71 -14.13
CA ASP A 101 -10.48 10.58 -13.13
C ASP A 101 -11.01 9.83 -11.90
N LEU A 102 -10.21 8.89 -11.40
CA LEU A 102 -10.55 8.14 -10.20
C LEU A 102 -10.41 9.06 -8.99
N SER A 103 -11.35 8.93 -8.04
CA SER A 103 -11.21 9.58 -6.74
C SER A 103 -9.95 9.11 -6.04
N TYR A 104 -9.41 9.91 -5.11
CA TYR A 104 -8.26 9.52 -4.29
C TYR A 104 -8.47 8.17 -3.59
N ILE A 105 -9.70 7.92 -3.10
CA ILE A 105 -10.06 6.67 -2.41
C ILE A 105 -10.05 5.49 -3.37
N SER A 106 -10.54 5.67 -4.59
CA SER A 106 -10.49 4.63 -5.62
C SER A 106 -9.06 4.32 -6.05
N LYS A 107 -8.17 5.32 -6.11
CA LYS A 107 -6.75 5.10 -6.41
C LYS A 107 -6.04 4.34 -5.29
N PHE A 108 -6.34 4.66 -4.01
CA PHE A 108 -5.86 3.88 -2.86
C PHE A 108 -6.42 2.44 -2.88
N GLY A 109 -7.71 2.27 -3.16
CA GLY A 109 -8.34 0.96 -3.30
C GLY A 109 -7.70 0.11 -4.41
N LEU A 110 -7.39 0.74 -5.56
CA LEU A 110 -6.68 0.10 -6.66
C LEU A 110 -5.26 -0.32 -6.26
N ALA A 111 -4.53 0.51 -5.53
CA ALA A 111 -3.20 0.17 -5.02
C ALA A 111 -3.23 -1.04 -4.08
N LEU A 112 -4.15 -1.06 -3.11
CA LEU A 112 -4.34 -2.20 -2.20
C LEU A 112 -4.78 -3.46 -2.94
N PHE A 113 -5.66 -3.33 -3.95
CA PHE A 113 -6.07 -4.44 -4.78
C PHE A 113 -4.90 -5.04 -5.56
N LEU A 114 -4.05 -4.21 -6.18
CA LEU A 114 -2.86 -4.66 -6.88
C LEU A 114 -1.84 -5.30 -5.93
N GLY A 115 -1.67 -4.74 -4.73
CA GLY A 115 -0.90 -5.38 -3.66
C GLY A 115 -1.48 -6.74 -3.25
N SER A 116 -2.80 -6.90 -3.21
CA SER A 116 -3.40 -8.21 -2.91
C SER A 116 -3.07 -9.25 -3.99
N ILE A 117 -3.04 -8.84 -5.27
CA ILE A 117 -2.66 -9.71 -6.38
C ILE A 117 -1.20 -10.17 -6.23
N SER A 118 -0.29 -9.26 -5.84
CA SER A 118 1.11 -9.66 -5.64
C SER A 118 1.23 -10.72 -4.55
N PHE A 119 0.53 -10.59 -3.42
CA PHE A 119 0.54 -11.61 -2.36
C PHE A 119 -0.21 -12.89 -2.74
N ILE A 120 -1.23 -12.84 -3.59
CA ILE A 120 -1.87 -14.03 -4.17
C ILE A 120 -0.86 -14.82 -5.04
N ILE A 121 -0.01 -14.13 -5.81
CA ILE A 121 1.05 -14.75 -6.59
C ILE A 121 2.02 -15.51 -5.65
N LEU A 122 2.42 -14.91 -4.54
CA LEU A 122 3.28 -15.57 -3.54
C LEU A 122 2.59 -16.71 -2.78
N TYR A 123 1.27 -16.61 -2.56
CA TYR A 123 0.48 -17.70 -2.02
C TYR A 123 0.54 -18.94 -2.94
N PHE A 124 0.38 -18.76 -4.25
CA PHE A 124 0.52 -19.87 -5.19
C PHE A 124 1.97 -20.36 -5.31
N ALA A 125 2.94 -19.45 -5.29
CA ALA A 125 4.37 -19.79 -5.31
C ALA A 125 4.76 -20.66 -4.09
N SER A 126 4.33 -20.28 -2.89
CA SER A 126 4.56 -21.04 -1.66
C SER A 126 3.82 -22.38 -1.64
N HIS A 127 2.62 -22.48 -2.22
CA HIS A 127 1.96 -23.77 -2.42
C HIS A 127 2.76 -24.69 -3.34
N GLN A 128 3.32 -24.15 -4.44
CA GLN A 128 4.19 -24.91 -5.32
C GLN A 128 5.46 -25.37 -4.60
N LEU A 129 6.06 -24.51 -3.76
CA LEU A 129 7.21 -24.84 -2.94
C LEU A 129 6.92 -26.03 -2.00
N VAL A 130 5.78 -26.00 -1.30
CA VAL A 130 5.34 -27.09 -0.42
C VAL A 130 5.14 -28.39 -1.21
N GLN A 131 4.47 -28.34 -2.37
CA GLN A 131 4.26 -29.50 -3.23
C GLN A 131 5.58 -30.07 -3.80
N ALA A 132 6.58 -29.21 -4.00
CA ALA A 132 7.90 -29.57 -4.45
C ALA A 132 8.84 -30.00 -3.30
N ASN A 133 8.31 -30.25 -2.08
CA ASN A 133 9.07 -30.62 -0.90
C ASN A 133 10.24 -29.66 -0.59
N GLY A 134 10.02 -28.35 -0.77
CA GLY A 134 11.03 -27.32 -0.51
C GLY A 134 12.06 -27.11 -1.62
N MET A 135 11.93 -27.79 -2.77
CA MET A 135 12.78 -27.49 -3.93
C MET A 135 12.55 -26.06 -4.44
N ALA A 136 13.65 -25.40 -4.80
CA ALA A 136 13.63 -24.01 -5.24
C ALA A 136 12.71 -23.81 -6.46
N ILE A 137 11.84 -22.80 -6.39
CA ILE A 137 10.86 -22.46 -7.43
C ILE A 137 11.38 -21.39 -8.39
N SER A 138 10.68 -21.15 -9.50
CA SER A 138 11.10 -20.18 -10.50
C SER A 138 11.16 -18.74 -9.97
N SER A 139 12.19 -17.99 -10.34
CA SER A 139 12.32 -16.55 -10.08
C SER A 139 11.23 -15.69 -10.74
N LEU A 140 10.50 -16.24 -11.72
CA LEU A 140 9.35 -15.56 -12.34
C LEU A 140 8.25 -15.23 -11.34
N TRP A 141 8.07 -16.02 -10.27
CA TRP A 141 7.11 -15.72 -9.21
C TRP A 141 7.46 -14.41 -8.49
N ILE A 142 8.75 -14.20 -8.21
CA ILE A 142 9.25 -12.99 -7.55
C ILE A 142 9.12 -11.79 -8.49
N ILE A 143 9.47 -11.95 -9.76
CA ILE A 143 9.32 -10.89 -10.77
C ILE A 143 7.85 -10.49 -10.92
N ALA A 144 6.93 -11.46 -10.98
CA ALA A 144 5.50 -11.19 -11.06
C ALA A 144 4.96 -10.51 -9.79
N PHE A 145 5.43 -10.91 -8.60
CA PHE A 145 5.12 -10.21 -7.36
C PHE A 145 5.52 -8.73 -7.42
N TYR A 146 6.77 -8.44 -7.79
CA TYR A 146 7.25 -7.05 -7.91
C TYR A 146 6.45 -6.26 -8.95
N LEU A 147 6.04 -6.88 -10.05
CA LEU A 147 5.26 -6.20 -11.10
C LEU A 147 3.96 -5.62 -10.54
N PHE A 148 3.14 -6.44 -9.88
CA PHE A 148 1.85 -5.99 -9.35
C PHE A 148 2.02 -5.06 -8.15
N LEU A 149 2.99 -5.34 -7.28
CA LEU A 149 3.27 -4.47 -6.14
C LEU A 149 3.70 -3.07 -6.60
N THR A 150 4.62 -2.98 -7.57
CA THR A 150 5.12 -1.70 -8.10
C THR A 150 4.03 -0.93 -8.86
N ILE A 151 3.19 -1.60 -9.66
CA ILE A 151 2.05 -0.90 -10.30
C ILE A 151 1.10 -0.35 -9.22
N GLY A 152 0.88 -1.11 -8.13
CA GLY A 152 0.14 -0.63 -6.96
C GLY A 152 0.78 0.59 -6.32
N GLU A 153 2.11 0.57 -6.14
CA GLU A 153 2.88 1.68 -5.57
C GLU A 153 2.79 2.95 -6.41
N LEU A 154 2.87 2.82 -7.74
CA LEU A 154 2.70 3.94 -8.65
C LEU A 154 1.27 4.52 -8.63
N CYS A 155 0.27 3.71 -8.27
CA CYS A 155 -1.10 4.20 -8.02
C CYS A 155 -1.24 4.89 -6.66
N PHE A 156 -0.31 4.67 -5.72
CA PHE A 156 -0.38 5.12 -4.34
C PHE A 156 0.45 6.40 -4.09
N SER A 157 1.74 6.34 -4.45
CA SER A 157 2.79 7.31 -4.08
C SER A 157 2.51 8.77 -4.51
N PRO A 158 2.13 9.09 -5.76
CA PRO A 158 1.92 10.48 -6.17
C PRO A 158 0.67 11.12 -5.55
N ILE A 159 -0.23 10.32 -4.98
CA ILE A 159 -1.52 10.78 -4.47
C ILE A 159 -1.52 10.89 -2.96
N GLY A 160 -0.78 10.05 -2.24
CA GLY A 160 -0.86 9.97 -0.78
C GLY A 160 -0.64 11.30 -0.07
N LEU A 161 0.50 11.95 -0.33
CA LEU A 161 0.85 13.20 0.35
C LEU A 161 -0.05 14.37 -0.08
N SER A 162 -0.38 14.46 -1.37
CA SER A 162 -1.28 15.49 -1.91
C SER A 162 -2.70 15.34 -1.35
N CYS A 163 -3.18 14.12 -1.17
CA CYS A 163 -4.49 13.85 -0.61
C CYS A 163 -4.56 14.28 0.87
N MET A 164 -3.52 13.99 1.66
CA MET A 164 -3.48 14.38 3.07
C MET A 164 -3.47 15.90 3.25
N THR A 165 -2.76 16.65 2.41
CA THR A 165 -2.74 18.12 2.51
C THR A 165 -4.06 18.76 2.10
N VAL A 166 -4.73 18.22 1.07
CA VAL A 166 -6.02 18.72 0.58
C VAL A 166 -7.17 18.36 1.50
N LEU A 167 -7.17 17.17 2.10
CA LEU A 167 -8.28 16.70 2.94
C LEU A 167 -8.17 17.15 4.39
N ALA A 168 -6.97 17.36 4.91
CA ALA A 168 -6.79 17.73 6.31
C ALA A 168 -7.35 19.13 6.61
N PRO A 169 -7.92 19.35 7.81
CA PRO A 169 -8.25 20.68 8.30
C PRO A 169 -7.05 21.62 8.25
N GLN A 170 -7.24 22.88 7.81
CA GLN A 170 -6.14 23.83 7.62
C GLN A 170 -5.24 23.98 8.87
N ARG A 171 -5.84 24.06 10.07
CA ARG A 171 -5.09 24.19 11.33
C ARG A 171 -4.35 22.91 11.77
N MET A 172 -4.55 21.78 11.08
CA MET A 172 -4.05 20.46 11.45
C MET A 172 -3.25 19.79 10.33
N GLN A 173 -3.02 20.46 9.19
CA GLN A 173 -2.33 19.87 8.05
C GLN A 173 -0.96 19.27 8.43
N GLY A 174 -0.13 20.02 9.18
CA GLY A 174 1.16 19.54 9.63
C GLY A 174 1.07 18.31 10.55
N GLN A 175 0.04 18.24 11.40
CA GLN A 175 -0.19 17.08 12.27
C GLN A 175 -0.59 15.84 11.45
N ILE A 176 -1.50 15.99 10.48
CA ILE A 176 -1.93 14.89 9.62
C ILE A 176 -0.78 14.40 8.72
N MET A 177 0.07 15.30 8.22
CA MET A 177 1.28 14.90 7.49
C MET A 177 2.27 14.12 8.38
N GLY A 178 2.42 14.51 9.66
CA GLY A 178 3.20 13.73 10.62
C GLY A 178 2.63 12.31 10.82
N LEU A 179 1.31 12.20 10.99
CA LEU A 179 0.63 10.90 11.12
C LEU A 179 0.74 10.04 9.85
N TRP A 180 0.79 10.67 8.68
CA TRP A 180 1.05 9.98 7.42
C TRP A 180 2.41 9.28 7.42
N PHE A 181 3.49 9.94 7.84
CA PHE A 181 4.80 9.30 7.94
C PHE A 181 4.86 8.22 9.02
N ILE A 182 4.09 8.36 10.11
CA ILE A 182 3.95 7.29 11.10
C ILE A 182 3.35 6.02 10.46
N SER A 183 2.45 6.15 9.48
CA SER A 183 1.90 4.98 8.77
C SER A 183 2.98 4.16 8.07
N SER A 184 3.98 4.80 7.46
CA SER A 184 5.12 4.12 6.83
C SER A 184 5.98 3.41 7.87
N ALA A 185 6.27 4.05 9.01
CA ALA A 185 7.01 3.42 10.10
C ALA A 185 6.27 2.19 10.68
N LEU A 186 4.94 2.27 10.80
CA LEU A 186 4.10 1.13 11.18
C LEU A 186 4.16 0.01 10.15
N GLY A 187 4.13 0.36 8.86
CA GLY A 187 4.31 -0.57 7.76
C GLY A 187 5.58 -1.38 7.89
N GLY A 188 6.73 -0.70 7.98
CA GLY A 188 8.03 -1.34 8.14
C GLY A 188 8.15 -2.19 9.41
N MET A 189 7.55 -1.76 10.53
CA MET A 189 7.50 -2.56 11.75
C MET A 189 6.74 -3.89 11.53
N ILE A 190 5.56 -3.85 10.92
CA ILE A 190 4.78 -5.07 10.63
C ILE A 190 5.55 -5.95 9.64
N ALA A 191 6.13 -5.37 8.60
CA ALA A 191 6.95 -6.10 7.63
C ALA A 191 8.15 -6.81 8.28
N GLY A 192 8.78 -6.19 9.27
CA GLY A 192 9.85 -6.80 10.06
C GLY A 192 9.38 -7.98 10.89
N LEU A 193 8.21 -7.87 11.53
CA LEU A 193 7.61 -8.97 12.31
C LEU A 193 7.25 -10.16 11.41
N VAL A 194 6.56 -9.91 10.30
CA VAL A 194 6.21 -10.96 9.32
C VAL A 194 7.46 -11.58 8.70
N GLY A 195 8.50 -10.77 8.46
CA GLY A 195 9.78 -11.26 7.95
C GLY A 195 10.50 -12.22 8.89
N GLY A 196 10.33 -12.06 10.21
CA GLY A 196 10.90 -12.96 11.20
C GLY A 196 10.26 -14.36 11.22
N GLU A 197 9.10 -14.53 10.60
CA GLU A 197 8.40 -15.82 10.51
C GLU A 197 8.83 -16.66 9.29
N VAL A 198 9.56 -16.08 8.34
CA VAL A 198 10.06 -16.80 7.16
C VAL A 198 11.28 -17.63 7.55
N SER A 199 11.11 -18.95 7.58
CA SER A 199 12.21 -19.90 7.84
C SER A 199 12.04 -21.20 7.04
N ALA A 200 13.16 -21.89 6.81
CA ALA A 200 13.19 -23.22 6.19
C ALA A 200 12.51 -24.31 7.04
N GLU A 201 12.36 -24.08 8.34
CA GLU A 201 11.68 -25.01 9.25
C GLU A 201 10.15 -24.91 9.12
N ASN A 202 9.62 -23.74 8.73
CA ASN A 202 8.19 -23.45 8.66
C ASN A 202 7.65 -23.31 7.22
N ILE A 203 8.22 -24.05 6.26
CA ILE A 203 7.81 -23.99 4.83
C ILE A 203 6.29 -24.19 4.65
N ASN A 204 5.68 -25.06 5.47
CA ASN A 204 4.24 -25.35 5.43
C ASN A 204 3.36 -24.16 5.88
N GLU A 205 3.92 -23.19 6.60
CA GLU A 205 3.19 -22.02 7.10
C GLU A 205 3.21 -20.84 6.12
N LEU A 206 4.20 -20.79 5.21
CA LEU A 206 4.37 -19.72 4.22
C LEU A 206 3.11 -19.45 3.37
N PRO A 207 2.37 -20.47 2.86
CA PRO A 207 1.13 -20.22 2.16
C PRO A 207 0.09 -19.53 3.04
N SER A 208 -0.02 -19.93 4.30
CA SER A 208 -0.98 -19.32 5.23
C SER A 208 -0.63 -17.85 5.50
N MET A 209 0.65 -17.53 5.65
CA MET A 209 1.17 -16.17 5.87
C MET A 209 0.87 -15.26 4.68
N PHE A 210 1.23 -15.67 3.45
CA PHE A 210 0.96 -14.88 2.25
C PHE A 210 -0.53 -14.75 1.95
N LYS A 211 -1.33 -15.79 2.24
CA LYS A 211 -2.79 -15.72 2.16
C LYS A 211 -3.36 -14.67 3.11
N GLN A 212 -2.89 -14.60 4.35
CA GLN A 212 -3.36 -13.58 5.30
C GLN A 212 -3.04 -12.16 4.82
N CYS A 213 -1.83 -11.94 4.31
CA CYS A 213 -1.45 -10.65 3.70
C CYS A 213 -2.38 -10.29 2.53
N ALA A 214 -2.62 -11.24 1.61
CA ALA A 214 -3.54 -11.06 0.50
C ALA A 214 -4.97 -10.72 0.97
N VAL A 215 -5.48 -11.44 1.98
CA VAL A 215 -6.83 -11.23 2.55
C VAL A 215 -6.95 -9.85 3.19
N ILE A 216 -5.95 -9.41 3.95
CA ILE A 216 -5.96 -8.06 4.57
C ILE A 216 -5.99 -6.98 3.49
N LEU A 217 -5.18 -7.13 2.44
CA LEU A 217 -5.12 -6.19 1.32
C LEU A 217 -6.44 -6.14 0.52
N ILE A 218 -7.01 -7.29 0.16
CA ILE A 218 -8.24 -7.34 -0.64
C ILE A 218 -9.46 -6.84 0.15
N VAL A 219 -9.55 -7.17 1.45
CA VAL A 219 -10.63 -6.67 2.33
C VAL A 219 -10.51 -5.16 2.49
N SER A 220 -9.30 -4.64 2.70
CA SER A 220 -9.06 -3.20 2.80
C SER A 220 -9.39 -2.48 1.50
N ALA A 221 -9.04 -3.04 0.34
CA ALA A 221 -9.42 -2.52 -0.97
C ALA A 221 -10.95 -2.47 -1.14
N ALA A 222 -11.66 -3.56 -0.80
CA ALA A 222 -13.11 -3.63 -0.88
C ALA A 222 -13.79 -2.59 0.02
N ILE A 223 -13.30 -2.42 1.26
CA ILE A 223 -13.78 -1.38 2.19
C ILE A 223 -13.63 0.00 1.56
N LEU A 224 -12.46 0.34 1.00
CA LEU A 224 -12.27 1.65 0.35
C LEU A 224 -13.20 1.85 -0.85
N PHE A 225 -13.41 0.84 -1.69
CA PHE A 225 -14.33 0.95 -2.81
C PHE A 225 -15.79 1.16 -2.36
N ILE A 226 -16.22 0.53 -1.28
CA ILE A 226 -17.55 0.75 -0.67
C ILE A 226 -17.65 2.17 -0.09
N LEU A 227 -16.61 2.63 0.62
CA LEU A 227 -16.56 3.94 1.24
C LEU A 227 -16.38 5.10 0.25
N ASN A 228 -16.04 4.81 -1.01
CA ASN A 228 -15.81 5.83 -2.02
C ASN A 228 -17.01 6.77 -2.23
N LYS A 229 -18.23 6.21 -2.37
CA LYS A 229 -19.46 7.00 -2.57
C LYS A 229 -19.78 7.93 -1.39
N PRO A 230 -19.83 7.48 -0.13
CA PRO A 230 -20.11 8.37 1.00
C PRO A 230 -19.01 9.42 1.18
N PHE A 231 -17.75 9.10 0.92
CA PHE A 231 -16.64 10.02 1.15
C PHE A 231 -16.56 11.11 0.09
N SER A 232 -16.81 10.78 -1.17
CA SER A 232 -16.92 11.79 -2.23
C SER A 232 -18.00 12.83 -1.90
N LYS A 233 -19.15 12.40 -1.35
CA LYS A 233 -20.20 13.33 -0.87
C LYS A 233 -19.71 14.22 0.28
N LEU A 234 -18.95 13.66 1.24
CA LEU A 234 -18.40 14.42 2.37
C LEU A 234 -17.40 15.48 1.90
N ILE A 235 -16.55 15.15 0.92
CA ILE A 235 -15.55 16.07 0.36
C ILE A 235 -16.23 17.19 -0.42
N HIS A 236 -17.20 16.88 -1.29
CA HIS A 236 -17.91 17.88 -2.11
C HIS A 236 -18.93 18.73 -1.35
N SER A 237 -19.36 18.31 -0.15
CA SER A 237 -20.17 19.15 0.75
C SER A 237 -19.38 20.24 1.47
N SER A 238 -18.05 20.26 1.32
CA SER A 238 -17.23 21.40 1.75
C SER A 238 -17.55 22.58 0.83
N PRO A 239 -17.90 23.77 1.34
CA PRO A 239 -18.12 24.92 0.47
C PRO A 239 -16.87 25.08 -0.40
N LYS A 240 -17.06 25.12 -1.73
CA LYS A 240 -16.04 25.66 -2.62
C LYS A 240 -15.59 26.97 -1.99
N LYS A 241 -14.28 27.19 -1.87
CA LYS A 241 -13.75 28.53 -1.63
C LYS A 241 -14.39 29.43 -2.67
N VAL A 242 -15.38 30.21 -2.23
CA VAL A 242 -15.83 31.40 -2.92
C VAL A 242 -14.90 32.51 -2.44
N ASP A 243 -14.56 33.36 -3.41
CA ASP A 243 -13.79 34.60 -3.37
C ASP A 243 -12.26 34.50 -3.58
N SER A 244 -11.66 35.31 -4.45
CA SER A 244 -12.18 36.33 -5.37
C SER A 244 -11.03 36.85 -6.26
N SER A 245 -11.38 37.48 -7.39
CA SER A 245 -10.77 38.72 -7.91
C SER A 245 -9.24 38.79 -8.08
N TYR A 246 -8.77 38.58 -9.31
CA TYR A 246 -7.80 39.39 -10.07
C TYR A 246 -8.10 39.04 -11.54
N GLU A 247 -8.85 39.81 -12.34
CA GLU A 247 -8.46 41.13 -12.89
C GLU A 247 -6.95 41.36 -12.95
#